data_AF-A0A8S1W136-F1
#
_entry.id   AF-A0A8S1W136-F1
#
_cell.length_a   1.000
_cell.length_b   1.000
_cell.length_c   1.000
_cell.angle_alpha   90.00
_cell.angle_beta   90.00
_cell.angle_gamma   90.00
#
_symmetry.space_group_name_H-M   'P 1'
#
loop_
_entity.id
_entity.type
_entity.pdbx_description
1 polymer ?
#
loop_
_entity_poly.entity_id
_entity_poly.type
_entity_poly.pdbx_seq_one_letter_code
_entity_poly.pdbx_strand_id
1 'polypeptide(L)'
;MLFLSSFDKQALLYIMILNLFKFIINLIYEILIKMVGNKREKNGTQHQLALILGINYSPKLFTKLQNTSSNFKQNNFQSHKLWSQQKEKNQFYVVSCPFLTLTDTIDEREKCIREYQKFFKREALLKSQIKCLYIVTEYERTDIIKANLLSCIKWFHQYKDLITIVITSFEKADDQSKSSSELYSSLSIFAPADKRIILVNNNKDSQHLNQQFLNAAQEVSKKGEFHPRNTIFEEYDQQEGNRIMQQLQLSIRKERI
;
A
#
# COMPACT_ATOMS: atom_id res chain seq x y z
N MET A 1 52.56 -26.04 -26.22
CA MET A 1 51.45 -27.03 -26.12
C MET A 1 51.29 -27.35 -24.63
N LEU A 2 50.40 -26.66 -23.93
CA LEU A 2 50.23 -26.81 -22.47
C LEU A 2 49.33 -28.02 -22.21
N PHE A 3 49.93 -29.10 -21.70
CA PHE A 3 49.21 -30.27 -21.19
C PHE A 3 48.54 -29.88 -19.87
N LEU A 4 47.25 -29.54 -19.91
CA LEU A 4 46.42 -29.56 -18.71
C LEU A 4 46.41 -30.98 -18.16
N SER A 5 46.89 -31.13 -16.93
CA SER A 5 47.00 -32.41 -16.24
C SER A 5 45.62 -33.08 -16.13
N SER A 6 45.57 -34.41 -16.04
CA SER A 6 44.31 -35.13 -15.83
C SER A 6 43.55 -34.66 -14.58
N PHE A 7 44.25 -34.05 -13.63
CA PHE A 7 43.72 -33.46 -12.41
C PHE A 7 42.88 -32.21 -12.66
N ASP A 8 43.31 -31.32 -13.58
CA ASP A 8 42.59 -30.08 -13.91
C ASP A 8 41.25 -30.36 -14.59
N LYS A 9 41.19 -31.44 -15.39
CA LYS A 9 39.94 -31.87 -16.04
C LYS A 9 38.91 -32.38 -15.03
N GLN A 10 39.35 -33.05 -13.96
CA GLN A 10 38.46 -33.52 -12.90
C GLN A 10 37.94 -32.36 -12.05
N ALA A 11 38.77 -31.37 -11.75
CA ALA A 11 38.37 -30.17 -11.02
C ALA A 11 37.34 -29.34 -11.80
N LEU A 12 37.55 -29.14 -13.11
CA LEU A 12 36.60 -28.45 -14.00
C LEU A 12 35.26 -29.18 -14.09
N LEU A 13 35.29 -30.51 -14.20
CA LEU A 13 34.08 -31.34 -14.21
C LEU A 13 33.30 -31.19 -12.90
N TYR A 14 34.00 -31.19 -11.76
CA TYR A 14 33.38 -31.02 -10.45
C TYR A 14 32.72 -29.65 -10.28
N ILE A 15 33.38 -28.56 -10.72
CA ILE A 15 32.83 -27.20 -10.69
C ILE A 15 31.59 -27.08 -11.59
N MET A 16 31.61 -27.69 -12.78
CA MET A 16 30.44 -27.72 -13.67
C MET A 16 29.26 -28.47 -13.03
N ILE A 17 29.51 -29.62 -12.41
CA ILE A 17 28.47 -30.40 -11.71
C ILE A 17 27.87 -29.58 -10.57
N LEU A 18 28.70 -28.88 -9.79
CA LEU A 18 28.25 -28.08 -8.65
C LEU A 18 27.39 -26.89 -9.09
N ASN A 19 27.76 -26.23 -10.19
CA ASN A 19 26.98 -25.13 -10.78
C ASN A 19 25.66 -25.62 -11.37
N LEU A 20 25.67 -26.78 -12.04
CA LEU A 20 24.46 -27.42 -12.55
C LEU A 20 23.51 -27.76 -11.39
N PHE A 21 24.04 -28.29 -10.29
CA PHE A 21 23.26 -28.62 -9.10
C PHE A 21 22.63 -27.37 -8.45
N LYS A 22 23.40 -26.28 -8.33
CA LYS A 22 22.87 -24.98 -7.86
C LYS A 22 21.77 -24.45 -8.76
N PHE A 23 21.94 -24.54 -10.08
CA PHE A 23 20.92 -24.11 -11.04
C PHE A 23 19.64 -24.92 -10.90
N ILE A 24 19.75 -26.25 -10.78
CA ILE A 24 18.60 -27.15 -10.59
C ILE A 24 17.88 -26.83 -9.27
N ILE A 25 18.61 -26.63 -8.17
CA ILE A 25 18.00 -26.24 -6.87
C ILE A 25 17.25 -24.91 -7.01
N ASN A 26 17.85 -23.91 -7.66
CA ASN A 26 17.23 -22.59 -7.81
C ASN A 26 15.99 -22.64 -8.70
N LEU A 27 16.03 -23.46 -9.76
CA LEU A 27 14.88 -23.72 -10.64
C LEU A 27 13.74 -24.41 -9.89
N ILE A 28 14.05 -25.44 -9.08
CA ILE A 28 13.07 -26.13 -8.22
C ILE A 28 12.49 -25.15 -7.20
N TYR A 29 13.31 -24.28 -6.61
CA TYR A 29 12.87 -23.27 -5.66
C TYR A 29 11.94 -22.24 -6.31
N GLU A 30 12.26 -21.73 -7.50
CA GLU A 30 11.37 -20.86 -8.27
C GLU A 30 10.04 -21.53 -8.64
N ILE A 31 10.10 -22.78 -9.07
CA ILE A 31 8.91 -23.58 -9.41
C ILE A 31 8.04 -23.82 -8.17
N LEU A 32 8.65 -24.10 -7.01
CA LEU A 32 7.95 -24.23 -5.74
C LEU A 32 7.33 -22.91 -5.28
N ILE A 33 8.05 -21.78 -5.42
CA ILE A 33 7.49 -20.44 -5.12
C ILE A 33 6.31 -20.14 -6.04
N LYS A 34 6.42 -20.41 -7.35
CA LYS A 34 5.31 -20.23 -8.30
C LYS A 34 4.15 -21.16 -8.01
N MET A 35 4.40 -22.41 -7.61
CA MET A 35 3.35 -23.35 -7.22
C MET A 35 2.67 -22.97 -5.90
N VAL A 36 3.41 -22.47 -4.91
CA VAL A 36 2.87 -21.96 -3.64
C VAL A 36 2.10 -20.65 -3.86
N GLY A 37 2.58 -19.79 -4.77
CA GLY A 37 1.86 -18.59 -5.24
C GLY A 37 0.55 -18.94 -5.94
N ASN A 38 0.58 -19.87 -6.89
CA ASN A 38 -0.62 -20.34 -7.61
C ASN A 38 -1.59 -21.15 -6.72
N LYS A 39 -1.10 -21.88 -5.71
CA LYS A 39 -1.98 -22.54 -4.72
C LYS A 39 -2.65 -21.54 -3.78
N ARG A 40 -2.00 -20.40 -3.48
CA ARG A 40 -2.63 -19.30 -2.73
C ARG A 40 -3.74 -18.62 -3.53
N GLU A 41 -3.60 -18.49 -4.85
CA GLU A 41 -4.68 -18.00 -5.72
C GLU A 41 -5.90 -18.94 -5.78
N LYS A 42 -5.70 -20.26 -5.69
CA LYS A 42 -6.79 -21.23 -5.90
C LYS A 42 -7.64 -21.56 -4.68
N ASN A 43 -7.10 -21.48 -3.46
CA ASN A 43 -7.80 -22.00 -2.26
C ASN A 43 -7.92 -21.01 -1.08
N GLY A 44 -7.39 -19.79 -1.18
CA GLY A 44 -7.64 -18.74 -0.19
C GLY A 44 -8.52 -17.66 -0.80
N THR A 45 -9.66 -17.34 -0.18
CA THR A 45 -10.33 -16.07 -0.45
C THR A 45 -9.41 -14.95 0.01
N GLN A 46 -8.43 -14.56 -0.81
CA GLN A 46 -7.59 -13.40 -0.50
C GLN A 46 -8.51 -12.18 -0.52
N HIS A 47 -8.75 -11.64 0.68
CA HIS A 47 -9.53 -10.43 0.84
C HIS A 47 -8.78 -9.28 0.17
N GLN A 48 -9.47 -8.55 -0.70
CA GLN A 48 -8.94 -7.33 -1.28
C GLN A 48 -9.20 -6.20 -0.31
N LEU A 49 -8.16 -5.46 0.06
CA LEU A 49 -8.23 -4.37 1.01
C LEU A 49 -8.15 -3.04 0.30
N ALA A 50 -8.97 -2.10 0.77
CA ALA A 50 -8.85 -0.70 0.49
C ALA A 50 -8.54 0.03 1.79
N LEU A 51 -7.43 0.74 1.85
CA LEU A 51 -6.98 1.42 3.06
C LEU A 51 -7.47 2.86 3.08
N ILE A 52 -8.06 3.29 4.19
CA ILE A 52 -8.37 4.70 4.44
C ILE A 52 -7.19 5.32 5.18
N LEU A 53 -6.41 6.09 4.44
CA LEU A 53 -5.28 6.90 4.91
C LEU A 53 -5.77 8.32 5.16
N GLY A 54 -5.86 8.68 6.43
CA GLY A 54 -6.40 9.95 6.85
C GLY A 54 -5.38 11.05 7.05
N ILE A 55 -5.61 12.21 6.42
CA ILE A 55 -4.89 13.45 6.69
C ILE A 55 -5.87 14.43 7.31
N ASN A 56 -5.78 14.64 8.63
CA ASN A 56 -6.61 15.59 9.37
C ASN A 56 -8.13 15.42 9.12
N TYR A 57 -8.61 14.18 8.99
CA TYR A 57 -10.02 13.90 8.68
C TYR A 57 -10.82 13.47 9.91
N SER A 58 -12.11 13.78 9.93
CA SER A 58 -13.00 13.30 10.98
C SER A 58 -13.32 11.79 10.79
N PRO A 59 -13.26 10.95 11.85
CA PRO A 59 -13.61 9.53 11.76
C PRO A 59 -15.08 9.27 11.39
N LYS A 60 -15.91 10.33 11.29
CA LYS A 60 -17.30 10.30 10.83
C LYS A 60 -17.49 9.64 9.46
N LEU A 61 -16.51 9.73 8.56
CA LEU A 61 -16.58 9.04 7.26
C LEU A 61 -16.64 7.52 7.45
N PHE A 62 -15.79 6.99 8.33
CA PHE A 62 -15.67 5.56 8.53
C PHE A 62 -16.88 4.98 9.27
N THR A 63 -17.43 5.72 10.24
CA THR A 63 -18.70 5.32 10.89
C THR A 63 -19.88 5.32 9.92
N LYS A 64 -19.94 6.25 8.96
CA LYS A 64 -20.97 6.25 7.90
C LYS A 64 -20.89 5.02 7.01
N LEU A 65 -19.67 4.58 6.66
CA LEU A 65 -19.47 3.32 5.94
C LEU A 65 -19.86 2.12 6.81
N GLN A 66 -19.50 2.10 8.11
CA GLN A 66 -19.84 0.99 9.01
C GLN A 66 -21.35 0.76 9.18
N ASN A 67 -22.16 1.82 9.22
CA ASN A 67 -23.60 1.72 9.45
C ASN A 67 -24.38 0.97 8.33
N THR A 68 -23.71 0.55 7.26
CA THR A 68 -24.34 -0.08 6.09
C THR A 68 -24.19 -1.60 5.96
N SER A 69 -23.33 -2.31 6.73
CA SER A 69 -23.26 -3.79 6.69
C SER A 69 -22.35 -4.42 7.77
N SER A 70 -22.44 -5.75 7.88
CA SER A 70 -21.83 -6.63 8.88
C SER A 70 -20.31 -6.46 9.08
N ASN A 71 -19.91 -6.31 10.34
CA ASN A 71 -18.52 -6.19 10.78
C ASN A 71 -17.72 -7.49 10.50
N PHE A 72 -16.63 -7.38 9.75
CA PHE A 72 -15.60 -8.41 9.74
C PHE A 72 -14.71 -8.22 10.97
N LYS A 73 -15.05 -8.88 12.07
CA LYS A 73 -14.24 -8.94 13.29
C LYS A 73 -13.26 -10.11 13.20
N GLN A 74 -12.17 -9.95 12.44
CA GLN A 74 -10.97 -10.74 12.67
C GLN A 74 -9.87 -9.80 13.20
N ASN A 75 -9.35 -10.15 14.38
CA ASN A 75 -8.07 -9.65 14.91
C ASN A 75 -7.97 -8.13 15.10
N ASN A 76 -8.87 -7.54 15.90
CA ASN A 76 -8.77 -6.16 16.41
C ASN A 76 -8.68 -5.03 15.37
N PHE A 77 -9.11 -5.29 14.13
CA PHE A 77 -9.27 -4.25 13.11
C PHE A 77 -10.74 -3.87 12.98
N GLN A 78 -11.01 -2.56 12.96
CA GLN A 78 -12.26 -2.10 12.40
C GLN A 78 -12.12 -2.12 10.88
N SER A 79 -12.83 -3.06 10.25
CA SER A 79 -12.90 -3.17 8.80
C SER A 79 -14.36 -3.26 8.36
N HIS A 80 -14.67 -2.64 7.23
CA HIS A 80 -16.00 -2.57 6.66
C HIS A 80 -16.02 -3.21 5.27
N LYS A 81 -16.94 -4.15 5.04
CA LYS A 81 -17.06 -4.81 3.75
C LYS A 81 -17.82 -3.90 2.78
N LEU A 82 -17.16 -3.50 1.69
CA LEU A 82 -17.85 -2.91 0.55
C LEU A 82 -18.67 -4.00 -0.13
N TRP A 83 -19.95 -3.74 -0.32
CA TRP A 83 -20.89 -4.70 -0.90
C TRP A 83 -21.41 -4.16 -2.23
N SER A 84 -21.59 -5.08 -3.18
CA SER A 84 -22.40 -4.86 -4.37
C SER A 84 -23.73 -5.56 -4.18
N GLN A 85 -24.83 -4.97 -4.67
CA GLN A 85 -26.13 -5.67 -4.76
C GLN A 85 -26.06 -6.91 -5.67
N GLN A 86 -25.09 -6.94 -6.58
CA GLN A 86 -24.81 -8.09 -7.42
C GLN A 86 -23.75 -8.96 -6.73
N LYS A 87 -24.01 -10.27 -6.61
CA LYS A 87 -23.14 -11.30 -6.00
C LYS A 87 -21.81 -11.46 -6.78
N GLU A 88 -20.97 -10.43 -6.81
CA GLU A 88 -19.66 -10.52 -7.42
C GLU A 88 -18.62 -11.10 -6.44
N LYS A 89 -17.73 -11.92 -7.00
CA LYS A 89 -16.70 -12.68 -6.28
C LYS A 89 -15.59 -11.78 -5.69
N ASN A 90 -15.56 -10.49 -6.02
CA ASN A 90 -14.51 -9.55 -5.60
C ASN A 90 -14.97 -8.74 -4.39
N GLN A 91 -14.71 -9.27 -3.19
CA GLN A 91 -15.07 -8.63 -1.94
C GLN A 91 -13.96 -7.66 -1.51
N PHE A 92 -14.23 -6.36 -1.56
CA PHE A 92 -13.37 -5.34 -0.99
C PHE A 92 -13.71 -5.10 0.49
N TYR A 93 -12.68 -4.97 1.31
CA TYR A 93 -12.80 -4.56 2.69
C TYR A 93 -12.06 -3.24 2.88
N VAL A 94 -12.79 -2.24 3.33
CA VAL A 94 -12.25 -0.95 3.71
C VAL A 94 -11.73 -1.04 5.13
N VAL A 95 -10.47 -0.70 5.32
CA VAL A 95 -9.81 -0.72 6.63
C VAL A 95 -9.43 0.70 6.99
N SER A 96 -9.81 1.15 8.19
CA SER A 96 -9.35 2.43 8.72
C SER A 96 -7.91 2.30 9.21
N CYS A 97 -7.03 3.17 8.74
CA CYS A 97 -5.64 3.26 9.18
C CYS A 97 -5.49 4.32 10.30
N PRO A 98 -4.38 4.27 11.07
CA PRO A 98 -3.97 5.37 11.94
C PRO A 98 -3.88 6.69 11.18
N PHE A 99 -3.97 7.82 11.88
CA PHE A 99 -3.76 9.13 11.26
C PHE A 99 -2.36 9.23 10.67
N LEU A 100 -2.27 9.76 9.46
CA LEU A 100 -1.01 9.93 8.74
C LEU A 100 -0.57 11.39 8.82
N THR A 101 0.09 11.75 9.92
CA THR A 101 0.68 13.07 10.15
C THR A 101 2.20 12.98 10.02
N LEU A 102 2.71 13.29 8.83
CA LEU A 102 4.15 13.23 8.53
C LEU A 102 4.80 14.63 8.45
N THR A 103 4.08 15.67 8.88
CA THR A 103 4.39 17.09 8.66
C THR A 103 5.00 17.81 9.86
N ASP A 104 4.78 17.31 11.08
CA ASP A 104 4.84 18.18 12.27
C ASP A 104 6.27 18.27 12.83
N THR A 105 6.85 17.14 13.26
CA THR A 105 8.25 17.05 13.72
C THR A 105 8.91 15.75 13.26
N ILE A 106 10.25 15.63 13.38
CA ILE A 106 10.96 14.38 13.09
C ILE A 106 10.47 13.26 14.02
N ASP A 107 10.34 13.56 15.31
CA ASP A 107 9.91 12.56 16.32
C ASP A 107 8.48 12.06 16.08
N GLU A 108 7.55 12.96 15.76
CA GLU A 108 6.17 12.58 15.44
C GLU A 108 6.10 11.81 14.12
N ARG A 109 6.89 12.20 13.13
CA ARG A 109 7.00 11.47 11.87
C ARG A 109 7.51 10.05 12.11
N GLU A 110 8.57 9.87 12.87
CA GLU A 110 9.11 8.55 13.20
C GLU A 110 8.11 7.72 14.01
N LYS A 111 7.40 8.34 14.95
CA LYS A 111 6.33 7.68 15.70
C LYS A 111 5.23 7.19 14.75
N CYS A 112 4.75 8.04 13.84
CA CYS A 112 3.75 7.69 12.83
C CYS A 112 4.25 6.54 11.94
N ILE A 113 5.48 6.60 11.45
CA ILE A 113 6.09 5.52 10.64
C ILE A 113 6.10 4.21 11.42
N ARG A 114 6.53 4.22 12.69
CA ARG A 114 6.54 3.03 13.55
C ARG A 114 5.14 2.47 13.78
N GLU A 115 4.14 3.32 13.94
CA GLU A 115 2.74 2.88 14.05
C GLU A 115 2.25 2.20 12.76
N TYR A 116 2.61 2.75 11.60
CA TYR A 116 2.31 2.14 10.31
C TYR A 116 3.06 0.83 10.06
N GLN A 117 4.33 0.72 10.45
CA GLN A 117 5.08 -0.53 10.41
C GLN A 117 4.39 -1.61 11.26
N LYS A 118 3.99 -1.27 12.49
CA LYS A 118 3.21 -2.18 13.36
C LYS A 118 1.86 -2.53 12.76
N PHE A 119 1.20 -1.58 12.09
CA PHE A 119 -0.06 -1.81 11.38
C PHE A 119 0.13 -2.84 10.27
N PHE A 120 1.06 -2.62 9.33
CA PHE A 120 1.26 -3.52 8.19
C PHE A 120 1.75 -4.92 8.56
N LYS A 121 2.42 -5.07 9.71
CA LYS A 121 2.86 -6.37 10.23
C LYS A 121 1.77 -7.29 10.71
N ARG A 122 0.55 -6.78 10.95
CA ARG A 122 -0.50 -7.64 11.50
C ARG A 122 -0.84 -8.73 10.49
N GLU A 123 -0.97 -9.95 10.98
CA GLU A 123 -1.07 -11.16 10.17
C GLU A 123 -2.23 -11.12 9.14
N ALA A 124 -3.33 -10.43 9.49
CA ALA A 124 -4.47 -10.22 8.59
C ALA A 124 -4.10 -9.37 7.35
N LEU A 125 -3.25 -8.36 7.52
CA LEU A 125 -2.77 -7.51 6.42
C LEU A 125 -1.73 -8.24 5.56
N LEU A 126 -0.85 -9.02 6.19
CA LEU A 126 0.16 -9.83 5.46
C LEU A 126 -0.46 -10.90 4.55
N LYS A 127 -1.67 -11.38 4.87
CA LYS A 127 -2.39 -12.38 4.07
C LYS A 127 -3.33 -11.77 3.02
N SER A 128 -3.54 -10.46 3.08
CA SER A 128 -4.52 -9.75 2.25
C SER A 128 -3.82 -8.91 1.18
N GLN A 129 -4.54 -8.63 0.09
CA GLN A 129 -4.00 -7.83 -1.01
C GLN A 129 -4.46 -6.37 -0.89
N ILE A 130 -3.54 -5.42 -0.73
CA ILE A 130 -3.89 -4.00 -0.64
C ILE A 130 -4.01 -3.42 -2.04
N LYS A 131 -5.25 -3.23 -2.51
CA LYS A 131 -5.55 -2.87 -3.91
C LYS A 131 -5.90 -1.41 -4.12
N CYS A 132 -6.23 -0.66 -3.07
CA CYS A 132 -6.61 0.74 -3.17
C CYS A 132 -6.17 1.51 -1.91
N LEU A 133 -5.72 2.75 -2.11
CA LEU A 133 -5.35 3.69 -1.06
C LEU A 133 -6.27 4.90 -1.16
N TYR A 134 -7.23 5.01 -0.24
CA TYR A 134 -8.04 6.20 -0.07
C TYR A 134 -7.30 7.22 0.76
N ILE A 135 -6.85 8.31 0.14
CA ILE A 135 -6.29 9.45 0.86
C ILE A 135 -7.42 10.41 1.17
N VAL A 136 -7.77 10.50 2.45
CA VAL A 136 -8.90 11.29 2.93
C VAL A 136 -8.42 12.61 3.48
N THR A 137 -9.05 13.70 3.05
CA THR A 137 -8.82 15.05 3.56
C THR A 137 -10.15 15.79 3.66
N GLU A 138 -10.24 16.77 4.56
CA GLU A 138 -11.43 17.59 4.69
C GLU A 138 -11.46 18.71 3.63
N TYR A 139 -12.66 19.10 3.20
CA TYR A 139 -12.84 20.24 2.32
C TYR A 139 -12.47 21.53 3.05
N GLU A 140 -11.46 22.18 2.49
CA GLU A 140 -10.95 23.49 2.88
C GLU A 140 -10.60 24.27 1.60
N ARG A 141 -9.76 25.31 1.73
CA ARG A 141 -9.20 25.99 0.57
C ARG A 141 -8.34 25.03 -0.26
N THR A 142 -8.42 25.16 -1.58
CA THR A 142 -7.72 24.30 -2.55
C THR A 142 -6.22 24.22 -2.33
N ASP A 143 -5.57 25.32 -1.93
CA ASP A 143 -4.13 25.36 -1.61
C ASP A 143 -3.78 24.49 -0.40
N ILE A 144 -4.59 24.52 0.65
CA ILE A 144 -4.40 23.68 1.84
C ILE A 144 -4.60 22.21 1.50
N ILE A 145 -5.66 21.88 0.74
CA ILE A 145 -5.91 20.51 0.26
C ILE A 145 -4.69 19.99 -0.52
N LYS A 146 -4.13 20.79 -1.44
CA LYS A 146 -2.94 20.40 -2.22
C LYS A 146 -1.73 20.16 -1.31
N ALA A 147 -1.50 21.02 -0.32
CA ALA A 147 -0.38 20.87 0.61
C ALA A 147 -0.51 19.58 1.44
N ASN A 148 -1.72 19.30 1.94
CA ASN A 148 -2.04 18.07 2.67
C ASN A 148 -1.81 16.83 1.79
N LEU A 149 -2.37 16.81 0.58
CA LEU A 149 -2.19 15.69 -0.34
C LEU A 149 -0.73 15.48 -0.70
N LEU A 150 0.02 16.55 -0.99
CA LEU A 150 1.44 16.46 -1.33
C LEU A 150 2.27 15.87 -0.17
N SER A 151 1.93 16.22 1.08
CA SER A 151 2.65 15.73 2.25
C SER A 151 2.53 14.21 2.44
N CYS A 152 1.43 13.61 1.96
CA CYS A 152 1.17 12.18 2.01
C CYS A 152 1.60 11.45 0.73
N ILE A 153 1.13 11.91 -0.44
CA ILE A 153 1.30 11.21 -1.73
C ILE A 153 2.77 11.00 -2.08
N LYS A 154 3.66 11.91 -1.65
CA LYS A 154 5.12 11.76 -1.88
C LYS A 154 5.67 10.43 -1.35
N TRP A 155 5.12 9.90 -0.26
CA TRP A 155 5.53 8.62 0.34
C TRP A 155 4.96 7.39 -0.38
N PHE A 156 3.96 7.62 -1.25
CA PHE A 156 3.31 6.59 -2.05
C PHE A 156 3.50 6.85 -3.56
N HIS A 157 4.54 7.61 -3.95
CA HIS A 157 4.72 8.04 -5.34
C HIS A 157 4.76 6.87 -6.34
N GLN A 158 5.42 5.76 -5.96
CA GLN A 158 5.48 4.53 -6.75
C GLN A 158 4.10 3.86 -6.94
N TYR A 159 3.15 4.17 -6.07
CA TYR A 159 1.81 3.61 -6.01
C TYR A 159 0.74 4.66 -6.36
N LYS A 160 1.10 5.76 -7.05
CA LYS A 160 0.16 6.84 -7.43
C LYS A 160 -1.07 6.34 -8.18
N ASP A 161 -0.92 5.24 -8.90
CA ASP A 161 -1.99 4.60 -9.64
C ASP A 161 -3.00 3.86 -8.75
N LEU A 162 -2.60 3.56 -7.51
CA LEU A 162 -3.42 2.93 -6.48
C LEU A 162 -4.19 3.93 -5.61
N ILE A 163 -3.99 5.24 -5.84
CA ILE A 163 -4.53 6.30 -4.98
C ILE A 163 -5.88 6.79 -5.50
N THR A 164 -6.84 6.89 -4.59
CA THR A 164 -8.09 7.62 -4.76
C THR A 164 -8.16 8.70 -3.68
N ILE A 165 -8.44 9.93 -4.08
CA ILE A 165 -8.59 11.07 -3.18
C ILE A 165 -10.04 11.12 -2.72
N VAL A 166 -10.25 11.33 -1.42
CA VAL A 166 -11.58 11.50 -0.83
C VAL A 166 -11.61 12.83 -0.11
N ILE A 167 -12.53 13.71 -0.51
CA ILE A 167 -12.71 15.02 0.10
C ILE A 167 -14.00 14.99 0.92
N THR A 168 -13.88 15.06 2.23
CA THR A 168 -15.03 15.05 3.16
C THR A 168 -15.54 16.45 3.45
N SER A 169 -16.74 16.57 4.00
CA SER A 169 -17.37 17.86 4.35
C SER A 169 -17.54 18.80 3.14
N PHE A 170 -17.71 18.26 1.94
CA PHE A 170 -17.82 19.06 0.70
C PHE A 170 -19.11 19.90 0.64
N GLU A 171 -20.09 19.63 1.52
CA GLU A 171 -21.25 20.50 1.69
C GLU A 171 -20.91 21.93 2.17
N LYS A 172 -19.70 22.15 2.69
CA LYS A 172 -19.20 23.47 3.10
C LYS A 172 -18.83 24.37 1.91
N ALA A 173 -18.84 23.87 0.68
CA ALA A 173 -18.57 24.67 -0.51
C ALA A 173 -19.76 25.60 -0.83
N ASP A 174 -19.46 26.89 -1.05
CA ASP A 174 -20.47 27.91 -1.38
C ASP A 174 -21.21 27.58 -2.70
N ASP A 175 -20.47 27.14 -3.72
CA ASP A 175 -20.99 26.65 -4.99
C ASP A 175 -20.37 25.28 -5.29
N GLN A 176 -21.11 24.22 -4.95
CA GLN A 176 -20.65 22.83 -5.14
C GLN A 176 -20.32 22.50 -6.60
N SER A 177 -21.02 23.11 -7.57
CA SER A 177 -20.82 22.82 -8.99
C SER A 177 -19.48 23.39 -9.47
N LYS A 178 -19.24 24.68 -9.17
CA LYS A 178 -18.01 25.37 -9.51
C LYS A 178 -16.82 24.79 -8.74
N SER A 179 -16.94 24.65 -7.42
CA SER A 179 -15.89 24.09 -6.57
C SER A 179 -15.51 22.66 -6.96
N SER A 180 -16.48 21.85 -7.40
CA SER A 180 -16.19 20.51 -7.91
C SER A 180 -15.31 20.56 -9.15
N SER A 181 -15.65 21.39 -10.14
CA SER A 181 -14.85 21.53 -11.37
C SER A 181 -13.44 22.06 -11.10
N GLU A 182 -13.31 23.03 -10.20
CA GLU A 182 -12.03 23.60 -9.79
C GLU A 182 -11.15 22.58 -9.07
N LEU A 183 -11.74 21.76 -8.18
CA LEU A 183 -11.03 20.68 -7.50
C LEU A 183 -10.56 19.60 -8.46
N TYR A 184 -11.42 19.14 -9.38
CA TYR A 184 -11.03 18.15 -10.40
C TYR A 184 -9.86 18.66 -11.24
N SER A 185 -9.94 19.90 -11.74
CA SER A 185 -8.85 20.53 -12.49
C SER A 185 -7.58 20.66 -11.64
N SER A 186 -7.72 21.12 -10.40
CA SER A 186 -6.60 21.40 -9.50
C SER A 186 -5.87 20.16 -9.00
N LEU A 187 -6.57 19.05 -8.83
CA LEU A 187 -6.05 17.81 -8.25
C LEU A 187 -5.69 16.76 -9.32
N SER A 188 -5.93 17.07 -10.59
CA SER A 188 -5.52 16.26 -11.75
C SER A 188 -4.03 15.85 -11.71
N ILE A 189 -3.18 16.71 -11.14
CA ILE A 189 -1.74 16.45 -10.94
C ILE A 189 -1.46 15.24 -10.04
N PHE A 190 -2.35 14.97 -9.08
CA PHE A 190 -2.24 13.86 -8.13
C PHE A 190 -3.01 12.64 -8.62
N ALA A 191 -4.14 12.86 -9.28
CA ALA A 191 -5.05 11.84 -9.76
C ALA A 191 -5.51 12.16 -11.19
N PRO A 192 -4.77 11.72 -12.23
CA PRO A 192 -5.04 12.06 -13.64
C PRO A 192 -6.40 11.60 -14.24
N ALA A 193 -7.35 11.11 -13.45
CA ALA A 193 -8.66 10.69 -13.93
C ALA A 193 -9.78 11.16 -13.00
N ASP A 194 -10.86 11.71 -13.56
CA ASP A 194 -11.99 12.30 -12.82
C ASP A 194 -12.67 11.32 -11.84
N LYS A 195 -12.53 10.01 -12.06
CA LYS A 195 -13.09 8.96 -11.20
C LYS A 195 -12.27 8.66 -9.93
N ARG A 196 -11.11 9.29 -9.77
CA ARG A 196 -10.22 9.10 -8.60
C ARG A 196 -10.39 10.17 -7.52
N ILE A 197 -11.38 11.05 -7.65
CA ILE A 197 -11.72 12.02 -6.60
C ILE A 197 -13.17 11.81 -6.21
N ILE A 198 -13.38 11.42 -4.95
CA ILE A 198 -14.70 11.20 -4.35
C ILE A 198 -15.02 12.38 -3.44
N LEU A 199 -16.03 13.16 -3.79
CA LEU A 199 -16.54 14.25 -2.97
C LEU A 199 -17.64 13.72 -2.04
N VAL A 200 -17.44 13.83 -0.73
CA VAL A 200 -18.37 13.29 0.27
C VAL A 200 -19.05 14.42 1.01
N ASN A 201 -20.38 14.46 0.90
CA ASN A 201 -21.21 15.37 1.67
C ASN A 201 -21.76 14.65 2.90
N ASN A 202 -21.99 15.41 3.98
CA ASN A 202 -22.53 14.83 5.19
C ASN A 202 -23.95 14.23 5.04
N ASN A 203 -24.72 14.69 4.06
CA ASN A 203 -26.10 14.27 3.83
C ASN A 203 -26.24 13.20 2.75
N LYS A 204 -25.14 12.70 2.17
CA LYS A 204 -25.21 11.65 1.13
C LYS A 204 -25.68 10.33 1.72
N ASP A 205 -26.51 9.63 0.96
CA ASP A 205 -26.93 8.27 1.27
C ASP A 205 -25.72 7.32 1.33
N SER A 206 -25.66 6.54 2.41
CA SER A 206 -24.57 5.60 2.68
C SER A 206 -24.47 4.50 1.60
N GLN A 207 -25.59 4.11 0.97
CA GLN A 207 -25.54 3.12 -0.12
C GLN A 207 -24.85 3.69 -1.36
N HIS A 208 -25.22 4.90 -1.77
CA HIS A 208 -24.57 5.59 -2.87
C HIS A 208 -23.07 5.80 -2.61
N LEU A 209 -22.71 6.16 -1.37
CA LEU A 209 -21.31 6.31 -0.97
C LEU A 209 -20.52 5.00 -1.08
N ASN A 210 -21.08 3.89 -0.59
CA ASN A 210 -20.46 2.57 -0.71
C ASN A 210 -20.21 2.19 -2.17
N GLN A 211 -21.17 2.47 -3.06
CA GLN A 211 -21.02 2.17 -4.48
C GLN A 211 -19.91 3.00 -5.12
N GLN A 212 -19.76 4.28 -4.75
CA GLN A 212 -18.66 5.11 -5.24
C GLN A 212 -17.29 4.58 -4.80
N PHE A 213 -17.16 4.19 -3.53
CA PHE A 213 -15.94 3.55 -3.04
C PHE A 213 -15.69 2.21 -3.75
N LEU A 214 -16.71 1.37 -3.90
CA LEU A 214 -16.53 0.09 -4.57
C LEU A 214 -16.06 0.26 -6.03
N ASN A 215 -16.71 1.15 -6.79
CA ASN A 215 -16.35 1.41 -8.18
C ASN A 215 -14.91 1.94 -8.31
N ALA A 216 -14.50 2.87 -7.44
CA ALA A 216 -13.14 3.40 -7.43
C ALA A 216 -12.11 2.31 -7.10
N ALA A 217 -12.36 1.50 -6.07
CA ALA A 217 -11.47 0.40 -5.71
C ALA A 217 -11.35 -0.64 -6.84
N GLN A 218 -12.45 -0.98 -7.52
CA GLN A 218 -12.45 -1.91 -8.64
C GLN A 218 -11.64 -1.39 -9.83
N GLU A 219 -11.80 -0.11 -10.18
CA GLU A 219 -11.04 0.53 -11.28
C GLU A 219 -9.54 0.51 -11.00
N VAL A 220 -9.17 0.87 -9.78
CA VAL A 220 -7.78 1.02 -9.35
C VAL A 220 -7.09 -0.33 -9.12
N SER A 221 -7.83 -1.33 -8.63
CA SER A 221 -7.28 -2.67 -8.32
C SER A 221 -6.66 -3.39 -9.51
N LYS A 222 -7.04 -3.04 -10.73
CA LYS A 222 -6.48 -3.60 -11.97
C LYS A 222 -5.04 -3.16 -12.22
N LYS A 223 -4.58 -2.09 -11.57
CA LYS A 223 -3.27 -1.48 -11.81
C LYS A 223 -2.14 -2.08 -10.98
N GLY A 224 -2.46 -2.84 -9.94
CA GLY A 224 -1.44 -3.51 -9.12
C GLY A 224 -1.84 -3.68 -7.65
N GLU A 225 -0.83 -3.77 -6.80
CA GLU A 225 -0.96 -3.98 -5.37
C GLU A 225 0.07 -3.13 -4.62
N PHE A 226 -0.32 -2.60 -3.48
CA PHE A 226 0.58 -1.93 -2.57
C PHE A 226 1.26 -2.97 -1.67
N HIS A 227 2.59 -2.96 -1.68
CA HIS A 227 3.40 -3.70 -0.73
C HIS A 227 4.24 -2.74 0.11
N PRO A 228 4.27 -2.90 1.45
CA PRO A 228 5.11 -2.07 2.31
C PRO A 228 6.60 -2.22 2.04
N ARG A 229 7.04 -3.30 1.38
CA ARG A 229 8.45 -3.53 1.04
C ARG A 229 9.03 -2.39 0.19
N ASN A 230 10.27 -2.04 0.45
CA ASN A 230 10.99 -0.93 -0.19
C ASN A 230 10.32 0.44 0.03
N THR A 231 9.48 0.57 1.06
CA THR A 231 8.90 1.85 1.49
C THR A 231 9.38 2.18 2.89
N ILE A 232 9.16 3.42 3.32
CA ILE A 232 9.41 3.83 4.72
C ILE A 232 8.58 3.03 5.74
N PHE A 233 7.55 2.32 5.29
CA PHE A 233 6.67 1.51 6.12
C PHE A 233 7.13 0.05 6.21
N GLU A 234 8.20 -0.33 5.52
CA GLU A 234 8.92 -1.57 5.79
C GLU A 234 9.55 -1.48 7.18
N GLU A 235 9.41 -2.53 7.97
CA GLU A 235 10.08 -2.55 9.27
C GLU A 235 11.58 -2.73 9.08
N TYR A 236 12.34 -1.97 9.84
CA TYR A 236 13.79 -2.10 9.91
C TYR A 236 14.21 -3.50 10.37
N ASP A 237 14.91 -4.24 9.50
CA ASP A 237 15.62 -5.44 9.90
C ASP A 237 16.86 -5.05 10.70
N GLN A 238 16.81 -5.28 12.01
CA GLN A 238 17.93 -5.02 12.92
C GLN A 238 19.22 -5.75 12.49
N GLN A 239 19.12 -6.92 11.84
CA GLN A 239 20.29 -7.65 11.37
C GLN A 239 20.94 -6.96 10.19
N GLU A 240 20.14 -6.46 9.24
CA GLU A 240 20.62 -5.67 8.11
C GLU A 240 21.24 -4.34 8.59
N GLY A 241 20.59 -3.69 9.55
CA GLY A 241 21.12 -2.51 10.22
C GLY A 241 22.50 -2.71 10.85
N ASN A 242 22.67 -3.81 11.59
CA ASN A 242 23.94 -4.16 12.20
C ASN A 242 25.03 -4.44 11.15
N ARG A 243 24.68 -5.08 10.02
CA ARG A 243 25.61 -5.31 8.91
C ARG A 243 26.06 -4.01 8.26
N ILE A 244 25.15 -3.07 8.01
CA ILE A 244 25.48 -1.76 7.43
C ILE A 244 26.41 -0.97 8.38
N MET A 245 26.11 -0.98 9.68
CA MET A 245 26.96 -0.31 10.67
C MET A 245 28.38 -0.91 10.73
N GLN A 246 28.49 -2.24 10.68
CA GLN A 246 29.78 -2.92 10.61
C GLN A 246 30.56 -2.53 9.34
N GLN A 247 29.89 -2.46 8.18
CA GLN A 247 30.51 -2.03 6.93
C GLN A 247 31.00 -0.58 6.98
N LEU A 248 30.18 0.35 7.53
CA LEU A 248 30.54 1.76 7.70
C LEU A 248 31.76 1.92 8.63
N GLN A 249 31.80 1.17 9.72
CA GLN A 249 32.95 1.18 10.64
C GLN A 249 34.23 0.68 9.96
N LEU A 250 34.12 -0.33 9.09
CA LEU A 250 35.25 -0.85 8.32
C LEU A 250 35.73 0.13 7.24
N SER A 251 34.84 0.84 6.55
CA SER A 251 35.22 1.86 5.56
C SER A 251 35.86 3.09 6.20
N ILE A 252 35.32 3.58 7.32
CA ILE A 252 35.93 4.71 8.06
C ILE A 252 37.33 4.36 8.57
N ARG A 253 37.56 3.11 9.01
CA ARG A 253 38.90 2.65 9.41
C ARG A 253 39.88 2.58 8.24
N LYS A 254 39.42 2.21 7.04
CA LYS A 254 40.26 2.16 5.83
C LYS A 254 40.66 3.55 5.33
N GLU A 255 39.84 4.57 5.51
CA GLU A 255 40.18 5.96 5.12
C GLU A 255 41.12 6.67 6.09
N ARG A 256 41.31 6.12 7.31
CA ARG A 256 42.22 6.68 8.33
C ARG A 256 43.62 6.06 8.32
N ILE A 257 43.88 5.08 7.46
CA ILE A 257 45.18 4.41 7.26
C ILE A 257 45.71 4.85 5.90
#